data_AF-A0AAW0HES0-F1
#
_entry.id   AF-A0AAW0HES0-F1
#
_cell.length_a   1.000
_cell.length_b   1.000
_cell.length_c   1.000
_cell.angle_alpha   90.00
_cell.angle_beta   90.00
_cell.angle_gamma   90.00
#
_symmetry.space_group_name_H-M   'P 1'
#
loop_
_entity.id
_entity.type
_entity.pdbx_description
1 polymer ?
#
loop_
_entity_poly.entity_id
_entity_poly.type
_entity_poly.pdbx_seq_one_letter_code
_entity_poly.pdbx_strand_id
1 'polypeptide(L)'
;MSQRVGFGEAVLAALFLAQWSIMACPLDQAIGLLVAIFHKYSGKEGDKQTLSKKELKELIQKELTIGSKLQDAEIARLMDDLDRNKDQEVNFQEYVTFLGALAMIYNEALK
;
A
#
# COMPACT_ATOMS: atom_id res chain seq x y z
N MET A 1 4.00 37.67 2.67
CA MET A 1 2.63 37.46 3.19
C MET A 1 1.88 36.74 2.07
N SER A 2 1.67 35.43 2.09
CA SER A 2 0.74 34.77 3.00
C SER A 2 0.92 33.25 2.90
N GLN A 3 1.59 32.63 3.87
CA GLN A 3 1.43 31.21 4.18
C GLN A 3 0.35 31.13 5.26
N ARG A 4 -0.92 30.99 4.86
CA ARG A 4 -2.03 30.60 5.74
C ARG A 4 -3.03 29.75 4.96
N VAL A 5 -2.55 28.61 4.46
CA VAL A 5 -3.42 27.46 4.16
C VAL A 5 -2.85 26.35 5.03
N GLY A 6 -3.39 26.13 6.23
CA GLY A 6 -2.66 25.24 7.14
C GLY A 6 -3.31 24.77 8.43
N PHE A 7 -4.57 25.11 8.72
CA PHE A 7 -5.19 24.57 9.94
C PHE A 7 -6.65 24.16 9.74
N GLY A 8 -7.49 25.00 9.11
CA GLY A 8 -8.91 24.68 8.89
C GLY A 8 -9.15 23.49 7.96
N GLU A 9 -8.51 23.47 6.79
CA GLU A 9 -8.60 22.36 5.81
C GLU A 9 -8.09 21.04 6.39
N ALA A 10 -6.97 21.07 7.14
CA ALA A 10 -6.40 19.89 7.78
C ALA A 10 -7.30 19.35 8.89
N VAL A 11 -7.96 20.23 9.67
CA VAL A 11 -8.92 19.84 10.71
C VAL A 11 -10.21 19.29 10.08
N LEU A 12 -10.69 19.88 8.99
CA LEU A 12 -11.84 19.37 8.23
C LEU A 12 -11.54 18.01 7.60
N ALA A 13 -10.35 17.83 7.02
CA ALA A 13 -9.90 16.54 6.51
C ALA A 13 -9.77 15.50 7.64
N ALA A 14 -9.20 15.88 8.78
CA ALA A 14 -9.07 15.00 9.94
C ALA A 14 -10.42 14.60 10.54
N LEU A 15 -11.38 15.54 10.63
CA LEU A 15 -12.75 15.28 11.08
C LEU A 15 -13.50 14.41 10.07
N PHE A 16 -13.33 14.65 8.76
CA PHE A 16 -13.93 13.83 7.71
C PHE A 16 -13.36 12.41 7.69
N LEU A 17 -12.04 12.25 7.88
CA LEU A 17 -11.37 10.96 8.02
C LEU A 17 -11.76 10.23 9.31
N ALA A 18 -11.90 10.94 10.43
CA ALA A 18 -12.38 10.37 11.68
C ALA A 18 -13.84 9.93 11.57
N GLN A 19 -14.70 10.75 10.94
CA GLN A 19 -16.11 10.44 10.70
C GLN A 19 -16.29 9.29 9.70
N TRP A 20 -15.42 9.19 8.68
CA TRP A 20 -15.35 8.07 7.75
C TRP A 20 -14.94 6.78 8.45
N SER A 21 -13.89 6.82 9.29
CA SER A 21 -13.48 5.68 10.12
C SER A 21 -14.58 5.20 11.07
N ILE A 22 -15.42 6.09 11.59
CA ILE A 22 -16.50 5.75 12.54
C ILE A 22 -17.72 5.10 11.86
N MET A 23 -17.93 5.29 10.55
CA MET A 23 -19.09 4.76 9.79
C MET A 23 -18.75 3.70 8.74
N ALA A 24 -17.47 3.40 8.50
CA ALA A 24 -17.07 2.39 7.54
C ALA A 24 -17.23 0.98 8.13
N CYS A 25 -17.86 0.08 7.38
CA CYS A 25 -17.88 -1.34 7.71
C CYS A 25 -16.44 -1.86 7.86
N PRO A 26 -16.19 -2.93 8.64
CA PRO A 26 -14.83 -3.46 8.85
C PRO A 26 -14.07 -3.74 7.54
N LEU A 27 -14.80 -4.10 6.49
CA LEU A 27 -14.23 -4.31 5.15
C LEU A 27 -13.85 -3.01 4.44
N ASP A 28 -14.67 -1.96 4.52
CA ASP A 28 -14.33 -0.63 4.01
C ASP A 28 -13.10 -0.05 4.71
N GLN A 29 -12.97 -0.27 6.03
CA GLN A 29 -11.77 0.11 6.77
C GLN A 29 -10.53 -0.66 6.28
N ALA A 30 -10.66 -1.97 6.05
CA ALA A 30 -9.57 -2.78 5.52
C ALA A 30 -9.14 -2.31 4.12
N ILE A 31 -10.09 -2.09 3.21
CA ILE A 31 -9.82 -1.55 1.86
C ILE A 31 -9.15 -0.18 1.97
N GLY A 32 -9.65 0.69 2.84
CA GLY A 32 -9.06 2.00 3.10
C GLY A 32 -7.61 1.91 3.57
N LEU A 33 -7.29 0.95 4.44
CA LEU A 33 -5.92 0.68 4.88
C LEU A 33 -5.03 0.18 3.72
N LEU A 34 -5.54 -0.70 2.85
CA LEU A 34 -4.78 -1.17 1.69
C LEU A 34 -4.40 -0.01 0.75
N VAL A 35 -5.35 0.87 0.46
CA VAL A 35 -5.14 2.08 -0.36
C VAL A 35 -4.18 3.04 0.34
N ALA A 36 -4.36 3.28 1.64
CA ALA A 36 -3.52 4.20 2.40
C ALA A 36 -2.06 3.72 2.48
N ILE A 37 -1.84 2.41 2.66
CA ILE A 37 -0.50 1.82 2.63
C ILE A 37 0.09 1.95 1.22
N PHE A 38 -0.66 1.64 0.16
CA PHE A 38 -0.17 1.80 -1.20
C PHE A 38 0.30 3.23 -1.47
N HIS A 39 -0.53 4.24 -1.20
CA HIS A 39 -0.19 5.66 -1.37
C HIS A 39 0.88 6.19 -0.41
N LYS A 40 1.14 5.50 0.71
CA LYS A 40 2.23 5.85 1.64
C LYS A 40 3.60 5.49 1.06
N TYR A 41 3.67 4.45 0.24
CA TYR A 41 4.90 4.00 -0.40
C TYR A 41 5.01 4.46 -1.85
N SER A 42 3.90 4.60 -2.59
CA SER A 42 3.90 5.11 -3.95
C SER A 42 4.16 6.62 -3.99
N GLY A 43 4.81 7.09 -5.05
CA GLY A 43 5.09 8.50 -5.25
C GLY A 43 6.20 9.08 -4.37
N LYS A 44 7.04 8.25 -3.74
CA LYS A 44 8.33 8.72 -3.18
C LYS A 44 9.35 8.91 -4.30
N GLU A 45 9.32 8.07 -5.32
CA GLU A 45 10.08 8.19 -6.57
C GLU A 45 9.13 7.97 -7.76
N GLY A 46 9.15 8.86 -8.77
CA GLY A 46 8.42 8.64 -10.03
C GLY A 46 6.93 8.98 -9.98
N ASP A 47 6.08 8.06 -10.48
CA ASP A 47 4.64 8.23 -10.54
C ASP A 47 3.99 7.95 -9.16
N LYS A 48 2.95 8.71 -8.82
CA LYS A 48 2.22 8.54 -7.57
C LYS A 48 1.27 7.35 -7.60
N GLN A 49 0.98 6.83 -8.79
CA GLN A 49 0.04 5.73 -9.01
C GLN A 49 0.71 4.36 -9.09
N THR A 50 2.05 4.30 -9.03
CA THR A 50 2.81 3.06 -9.14
C THR A 50 3.85 2.95 -8.03
N LEU A 51 4.25 1.72 -7.72
CA LEU A 51 5.35 1.40 -6.84
C LEU A 51 6.55 0.98 -7.66
N SER A 52 7.66 1.68 -7.50
CA SER A 52 8.95 1.23 -7.98
C SER A 52 9.45 0.03 -7.17
N LYS A 53 10.49 -0.64 -7.69
CA LYS A 53 11.14 -1.77 -7.01
C LYS A 53 11.60 -1.47 -5.60
N LYS A 54 12.12 -0.27 -5.37
CA LYS A 54 12.59 0.14 -4.05
C LYS A 54 11.42 0.35 -3.10
N GLU A 55 10.35 0.97 -3.56
CA GLU A 55 9.17 1.27 -2.74
C GLU A 55 8.42 -0.02 -2.37
N LEU A 56 8.24 -0.94 -3.32
CA LEU A 56 7.66 -2.25 -3.05
C LEU A 56 8.49 -3.04 -2.04
N LYS A 57 9.82 -3.04 -2.21
CA LYS A 57 10.74 -3.66 -1.23
C LYS A 57 10.53 -3.07 0.16
N GLU A 58 10.48 -1.75 0.26
CA GLU A 58 10.32 -1.05 1.54
C GLU A 58 8.95 -1.35 2.18
N LEU A 59 7.88 -1.40 1.40
CA LEU A 59 6.53 -1.76 1.83
C LEU A 59 6.53 -3.17 2.41
N ILE A 60 7.05 -4.16 1.68
CA ILE A 60 7.08 -5.56 2.13
C ILE A 60 7.91 -5.70 3.41
N GLN A 61 9.06 -5.02 3.50
CA GLN A 61 9.93 -5.12 4.68
C GLN A 61 9.35 -4.44 5.92
N LYS A 62 8.55 -3.38 5.76
CA LYS A 62 8.00 -2.60 6.88
C LYS A 62 6.60 -3.01 7.31
N GLU A 63 5.73 -3.32 6.35
CA GLU A 63 4.31 -3.60 6.61
C GLU A 63 4.04 -5.10 6.74
N LEU A 64 4.85 -5.97 6.11
CA LEU A 64 4.69 -7.41 6.19
C LEU A 64 5.75 -8.03 7.10
N THR A 65 5.32 -8.77 8.12
CA THR A 65 6.21 -9.52 9.02
C THR A 65 7.02 -10.60 8.31
N ILE A 66 6.58 -11.03 7.12
CA ILE A 66 7.33 -11.97 6.26
C ILE A 66 8.51 -11.29 5.57
N GLY A 67 8.48 -9.96 5.43
CA GLY A 67 9.48 -9.20 4.69
C GLY A 67 10.88 -9.31 5.28
N SER A 68 10.99 -9.54 6.59
CA SER A 68 12.30 -9.78 7.24
C SER A 68 12.93 -11.13 6.88
N LYS A 69 12.15 -12.07 6.32
CA LYS A 69 12.63 -13.40 5.88
C LYS A 69 12.94 -13.44 4.39
N LEU A 70 12.38 -12.51 3.61
CA LEU A 70 12.59 -12.44 2.16
C LEU A 70 13.92 -11.75 1.86
N GLN A 71 14.79 -12.39 1.09
CA GLN A 71 16.01 -11.76 0.58
C GLN A 71 15.69 -10.90 -0.64
N ASP A 72 16.64 -10.06 -1.02
CA ASP A 72 16.60 -9.26 -2.25
C ASP A 72 16.24 -10.07 -3.50
N ALA A 73 16.69 -11.34 -3.57
CA ALA A 73 16.39 -12.24 -4.69
C ALA A 73 14.92 -12.65 -4.73
N GLU A 74 14.30 -13.00 -3.59
CA GLU A 74 12.87 -13.31 -3.56
C GLU A 74 12.02 -12.06 -3.83
N ILE A 75 12.41 -10.89 -3.30
CA ILE A 75 11.69 -9.64 -3.57
C ILE A 75 11.78 -9.27 -5.05
N ALA A 76 12.93 -9.48 -5.69
CA ALA A 76 13.09 -9.25 -7.12
C ALA A 76 12.22 -10.20 -7.96
N ARG A 77 12.14 -11.49 -7.59
CA ARG A 77 11.24 -12.45 -8.25
C ARG A 77 9.78 -12.08 -8.04
N LEU A 78 9.43 -11.71 -6.81
CA LEU A 78 8.09 -11.27 -6.48
C LEU A 78 7.68 -10.09 -7.34
N MET A 79 8.56 -9.11 -7.51
CA MET A 79 8.27 -7.98 -8.38
C MET A 79 8.07 -8.41 -9.83
N ASP A 80 8.90 -9.32 -10.36
CA ASP A 80 8.73 -9.85 -11.73
C ASP A 80 7.41 -10.61 -11.90
N ASP A 81 6.94 -11.30 -10.85
CA ASP A 81 5.63 -11.97 -10.82
C ASP A 81 4.46 -10.97 -10.76
N LEU A 82 4.66 -9.81 -10.12
CA LEU A 82 3.63 -8.77 -9.96
C LEU A 82 3.54 -7.83 -11.16
N ASP A 83 4.68 -7.46 -11.74
CA ASP A 83 4.82 -6.62 -12.92
C ASP A 83 4.40 -7.39 -14.18
N ARG A 84 3.09 -7.48 -14.42
CA ARG A 84 2.52 -8.30 -15.50
C ARG A 84 2.68 -7.64 -16.85
N ASN A 85 2.68 -6.32 -16.88
CA ASN A 85 2.87 -5.52 -18.08
C ASN A 85 4.35 -5.25 -18.41
N LYS A 86 5.28 -5.65 -17.52
CA LYS A 86 6.74 -5.53 -17.68
C LYS A 86 7.22 -4.09 -17.85
N ASP A 87 6.58 -3.17 -17.14
CA ASP A 87 6.97 -1.76 -17.12
C ASP A 87 7.97 -1.41 -16.01
N GLN A 88 8.38 -2.42 -15.22
CA GLN A 88 9.24 -2.29 -14.04
C GLN A 88 8.64 -1.47 -12.90
N GLU A 89 7.33 -1.28 -12.92
CA GLU A 89 6.56 -0.65 -11.86
C GLU A 89 5.42 -1.59 -11.43
N VAL A 90 4.81 -1.33 -10.28
CA VAL A 90 3.67 -2.11 -9.80
C VAL A 90 2.51 -1.15 -9.59
N ASN A 91 1.47 -1.27 -10.41
CA ASN A 91 0.27 -0.46 -10.26
C ASN A 91 -0.63 -0.99 -9.12
N PHE A 92 -1.65 -0.22 -8.78
CA PHE A 92 -2.58 -0.59 -7.69
C PHE A 92 -3.27 -1.94 -7.93
N GLN A 93 -3.60 -2.29 -9.17
CA GLN A 93 -4.28 -3.55 -9.50
C GLN A 93 -3.37 -4.75 -9.25
N GLU A 94 -2.10 -4.66 -9.64
CA GLU A 94 -1.08 -5.69 -9.40
C GLU A 94 -0.79 -5.84 -7.91
N TYR A 95 -0.70 -4.72 -7.19
CA TYR A 95 -0.57 -4.70 -5.74
C TYR A 95 -1.75 -5.38 -5.01
N VAL A 96 -3.00 -5.11 -5.39
CA VAL A 96 -4.16 -5.77 -4.76
C VAL A 96 -4.19 -7.26 -5.09
N THR A 97 -3.80 -7.63 -6.32
CA THR A 97 -3.70 -9.05 -6.72
C THR A 97 -2.65 -9.78 -5.87
N PHE A 98 -1.51 -9.15 -5.59
CA PHE A 98 -0.49 -9.66 -4.68
C PHE A 98 -1.04 -9.92 -3.29
N LEU A 99 -1.70 -8.93 -2.70
CA LEU A 99 -2.28 -9.03 -1.38
C LEU A 99 -3.35 -10.11 -1.30
N GLY A 100 -4.13 -10.30 -2.37
CA GLY A 100 -5.07 -11.41 -2.49
C GLY A 100 -4.37 -12.78 -2.43
N ALA A 101 -3.26 -12.94 -3.17
CA ALA A 101 -2.45 -14.16 -3.12
C ALA A 101 -1.85 -14.41 -1.72
N LEU A 102 -1.29 -13.36 -1.08
CA LEU A 102 -0.82 -13.44 0.30
C LEU A 102 -1.95 -13.82 1.27
N ALA A 103 -3.13 -13.21 1.13
CA ALA A 103 -4.28 -13.49 1.97
C ALA A 103 -4.72 -14.96 1.86
N MET A 104 -4.64 -15.57 0.68
CA MET A 104 -4.90 -17.01 0.52
C MET A 104 -3.89 -17.86 1.30
N ILE A 105 -2.59 -17.53 1.22
CA ILE A 105 -1.54 -18.23 1.98
C ILE A 105 -1.76 -18.07 3.49
N TYR A 106 -2.07 -16.85 3.96
CA TYR A 106 -2.41 -16.62 5.37
C TYR A 106 -3.65 -17.39 5.80
N ASN A 107 -4.68 -17.45 4.96
CA ASN A 107 -5.91 -18.19 5.25
C ASN A 107 -5.67 -19.71 5.32
N GLU A 108 -4.73 -20.26 4.54
CA GLU A 108 -4.29 -21.66 4.69
C GLU A 108 -3.45 -21.87 5.96
N ALA A 109 -2.59 -20.92 6.32
CA ALA A 109 -1.76 -20.99 7.52
C ALA A 109 -2.53 -20.77 8.84
N LEU A 110 -3.70 -20.10 8.77
CA LEU A 110 -4.58 -19.83 9.92
C LEU A 110 -5.68 -20.90 10.11
N LYS A 111 -5.76 -21.89 9.22
CA LYS A 111 -6.61 -23.09 9.39
C LYS A 111 -5.90 -24.14 10.23
#